data_AF-A0A3M2ST75-F1
#
_entry.id   AF-A0A3M2ST75-F1
#
_cell.length_a   1.000
_cell.length_b   1.000
_cell.length_c   1.000
_cell.angle_alpha   90.00
_cell.angle_beta   90.00
_cell.angle_gamma   90.00
#
_symmetry.space_group_name_H-M   'P 1'
#
loop_
_entity.id
_entity.type
_entity.pdbx_description
1 polymer ?
#
loop_
_entity_poly.entity_id
_entity_poly.type
_entity_poly.pdbx_seq_one_letter_code
_entity_poly.pdbx_strand_id
1 'polypeptide(L)'
;MGGKITVSSQPGRGTAFRITLPLEPAPVAPDTVPKQAVASPDCPGLSILMVEDNAINRLVAREMLRRQGCDVTEAEDGLAGVAAAQQRR
;
A
#
# COMPACT_ATOMS: atom_id res chain seq x y z
N MET A 1 3.22 -22.57 -15.53
CA MET A 1 3.94 -21.38 -15.02
C MET A 1 5.44 -21.50 -15.31
N GLY A 2 5.85 -21.48 -16.59
CA GLY A 2 7.23 -21.70 -17.05
C GLY A 2 8.20 -20.53 -16.79
N GLY A 3 8.10 -19.94 -15.60
CA GLY A 3 8.98 -18.87 -15.14
C GLY A 3 10.27 -19.40 -14.51
N LYS A 4 11.12 -18.47 -14.06
CA LYS A 4 12.39 -18.75 -13.42
C LYS A 4 12.49 -18.04 -12.08
N ILE A 5 12.94 -18.76 -11.06
CA ILE A 5 13.30 -18.18 -9.76
C ILE A 5 14.81 -18.34 -9.59
N THR A 6 15.47 -17.27 -9.17
CA THR A 6 16.90 -17.27 -8.82
C THR A 6 17.10 -16.62 -7.47
N VAL A 7 18.08 -17.11 -6.73
CA VAL A 7 18.49 -16.56 -5.44
C VAL A 7 19.98 -16.23 -5.47
N SER A 8 20.33 -15.08 -4.92
CA SER A 8 21.71 -14.68 -4.67
C SER A 8 21.83 -14.33 -3.19
N SER A 9 22.68 -15.03 -2.44
CA SER A 9 22.86 -14.81 -1.01
C SER A 9 24.32 -14.90 -0.62
N GLN A 10 24.76 -13.99 0.26
CA GLN A 10 26.07 -14.02 0.90
C GLN A 10 25.90 -13.74 2.39
N PRO A 11 26.50 -14.56 3.29
CA PRO A 11 26.46 -14.30 4.72
C PRO A 11 26.92 -12.87 5.05
N GLY A 12 26.14 -12.16 5.88
CA GLY A 12 26.42 -10.77 6.28
C GLY A 12 26.12 -9.70 5.22
N ARG A 13 25.67 -10.06 4.00
CA ARG A 13 25.31 -9.13 2.91
C ARG A 13 23.84 -9.18 2.50
N GLY A 14 23.08 -10.12 3.07
CA GLY A 14 21.66 -10.31 2.78
C GLY A 14 21.41 -11.24 1.60
N THR A 15 20.14 -11.32 1.20
CA THR A 15 19.65 -12.24 0.17
C THR A 15 18.75 -11.50 -0.81
N ALA A 16 18.96 -11.74 -2.11
CA ALA A 16 18.10 -11.25 -3.18
C ALA A 16 17.41 -12.41 -3.89
N PHE A 17 16.09 -12.32 -4.01
CA PHE A 17 15.27 -13.24 -4.81
C PHE A 17 14.82 -12.52 -6.08
N ARG A 18 14.97 -13.19 -7.23
CA ARG A 18 14.45 -12.70 -8.51
C ARG A 18 13.52 -13.74 -9.09
N ILE A 19 12.28 -13.32 -9.35
CA ILE A 19 11.22 -14.11 -9.96
C ILE A 19 10.95 -13.53 -11.36
N THR A 20 10.93 -14.38 -12.37
CA THR A 20 10.62 -14.04 -13.76
C THR A 20 9.47 -14.91 -14.20
N LEU A 21 8.38 -14.31 -14.69
CA LEU A 21 7.19 -15.04 -15.17
C LEU A 21 6.97 -14.70 -16.65
N PRO A 22 6.70 -15.70 -17.52
CA PRO A 22 6.23 -15.43 -18.87
C PRO A 22 4.79 -14.91 -18.78
N LEU A 23 4.57 -13.68 -19.24
CA LEU A 23 3.25 -13.05 -19.32
C LEU A 23 2.94 -12.78 -20.78
N GLU A 24 1.75 -13.16 -21.22
CA GLU A 24 1.22 -12.73 -22.50
C GLU A 24 0.64 -11.32 -22.34
N PRO A 25 0.89 -10.40 -23.28
CA PRO A 25 0.22 -9.10 -23.30
C PRO A 25 -1.29 -9.31 -23.33
N ALA A 26 -2.01 -8.61 -22.45
CA ALA A 26 -3.46 -8.61 -22.50
C ALA A 26 -3.93 -7.98 -23.83
N PRO A 27 -5.03 -8.48 -24.44
CA PRO A 27 -5.65 -7.81 -25.58
C PRO A 27 -5.95 -6.36 -25.19
N VAL A 28 -5.55 -5.42 -26.04
CA VAL A 28 -5.92 -4.01 -25.88
C VAL A 28 -7.42 -3.93 -26.16
N ALA A 29 -8.22 -3.86 -25.11
CA ALA A 29 -9.62 -3.49 -25.25
C ALA A 29 -9.69 -2.08 -25.85
N PRO A 30 -10.61 -1.80 -26.79
CA PRO A 30 -10.81 -0.44 -27.27
C PRO A 30 -11.11 0.47 -26.08
N ASP A 31 -10.50 1.67 -26.05
CA ASP A 31 -10.66 2.71 -25.04
C ASP A 31 -12.07 3.34 -25.05
N THR A 32 -13.13 2.54 -25.13
CA THR A 32 -14.53 2.99 -25.15
C THR A 32 -15.12 3.18 -23.76
N VAL A 33 -14.43 2.74 -22.71
CA VAL A 33 -14.74 3.22 -21.37
C VAL A 33 -13.92 4.49 -21.23
N PRO A 34 -14.52 5.68 -20.98
CA PRO A 34 -13.75 6.79 -20.48
C PRO A 34 -12.97 6.21 -19.32
N LYS A 35 -11.65 6.17 -19.42
CA LYS A 35 -10.81 5.93 -18.27
C LYS A 35 -11.19 7.08 -17.36
N GLN A 36 -12.19 6.86 -16.48
CA GLN A 36 -12.32 7.63 -15.28
C GLN A 36 -10.93 7.41 -14.71
N ALA A 37 -10.09 8.42 -14.88
CA ALA A 37 -9.07 8.66 -13.91
C ALA A 37 -9.89 8.65 -12.64
N VAL A 38 -9.84 7.52 -11.94
CA VAL A 38 -10.01 7.55 -10.51
C VAL A 38 -8.85 8.45 -10.14
N ALA A 39 -9.11 9.76 -10.17
CA ALA A 39 -8.32 10.71 -9.46
C ALA A 39 -8.34 10.07 -8.09
N SER A 40 -7.23 9.42 -7.73
CA SER A 40 -6.99 9.12 -6.33
C SER A 40 -7.14 10.49 -5.72
N PRO A 41 -8.21 10.76 -4.95
CA PRO A 41 -8.42 12.11 -4.49
C PRO A 41 -7.17 12.41 -3.69
N ASP A 42 -6.33 13.28 -4.22
CA ASP A 42 -5.21 13.80 -3.46
C ASP A 42 -5.85 14.34 -2.19
N CYS A 43 -5.36 13.88 -1.05
CA CYS A 43 -5.88 14.25 0.26
C CYS A 43 -4.89 15.18 0.99
N PRO A 44 -4.33 16.22 0.32
CA PRO A 44 -3.29 17.03 0.91
C PRO A 44 -3.83 17.70 2.17
N GLY A 45 -3.16 17.44 3.30
CA GLY A 45 -3.52 18.02 4.60
C GLY A 45 -4.78 17.45 5.24
N LEU A 46 -5.35 16.35 4.71
CA LEU A 46 -6.43 15.65 5.39
C LEU A 46 -5.85 14.87 6.57
N SER A 47 -6.33 15.16 7.77
CA SER A 47 -5.97 14.41 8.99
C SER A 47 -6.79 13.12 9.08
N ILE A 48 -6.12 11.97 8.96
CA ILE A 48 -6.74 10.64 9.05
C ILE A 48 -6.30 9.93 10.32
N LEU A 49 -7.27 9.41 11.08
CA LEU A 49 -7.03 8.40 12.11
C LEU A 49 -7.32 7.02 11.51
N MET A 50 -6.28 6.19 11.43
CA MET A 50 -6.35 4.83 10.93
C MET A 50 -6.23 3.84 12.09
N VAL A 51 -7.20 2.93 12.19
CA VAL A 51 -7.23 1.88 13.22
C VAL A 51 -7.06 0.52 12.54
N GLU A 52 -5.95 -0.16 12.79
CA GLU A 52 -5.62 -1.45 12.15
C GLU A 52 -4.79 -2.32 13.10
N ASP A 53 -5.28 -3.54 13.36
CA ASP A 53 -4.71 -4.47 14.33
C ASP A 53 -3.49 -5.24 13.80
N ASN A 54 -3.40 -5.40 12.48
CA ASN A 54 -2.28 -6.07 11.86
C ASN A 54 -1.16 -5.08 11.49
N ALA A 55 0.02 -5.25 12.07
CA ALA A 55 1.17 -4.37 11.84
C ALA A 55 1.59 -4.24 10.37
N ILE A 56 1.45 -5.30 9.56
CA ILE A 56 1.78 -5.29 8.14
C ILE A 56 0.75 -4.48 7.35
N ASN A 57 -0.54 -4.71 7.61
CA ASN A 57 -1.60 -3.96 6.96
C ASN A 57 -1.50 -2.47 7.30
N ARG A 58 -1.24 -2.17 8.58
CA ARG A 58 -1.08 -0.80 9.07
C ARG A 58 0.07 -0.08 8.38
N LEU A 59 1.21 -0.75 8.22
CA LEU A 59 2.35 -0.25 7.46
C LEU A 59 1.95 0.06 6.01
N VAL A 60 1.33 -0.89 5.30
CA VAL A 60 0.94 -0.73 3.89
C VAL A 60 -0.04 0.43 3.72
N ALA A 61 -1.10 0.47 4.52
CA ALA A 61 -2.14 1.50 4.43
C ALA A 61 -1.59 2.89 4.76
N ARG A 62 -0.72 3.02 5.77
CA ARG A 62 -0.02 4.28 6.08
C ARG A 62 0.78 4.80 4.89
N GLU A 63 1.58 3.95 4.26
CA GLU A 63 2.40 4.36 3.11
C GLU A 63 1.53 4.78 1.92
N MET A 64 0.40 4.11 1.68
CA MET A 64 -0.55 4.50 0.64
C MET A 64 -1.15 5.88 0.91
N LEU A 65 -1.64 6.13 2.13
CA LEU A 65 -2.25 7.40 2.51
C LEU A 65 -1.25 8.57 2.52
N ARG A 66 -0.03 8.35 3.01
CA ARG A 66 1.03 9.37 2.98
C ARG A 66 1.43 9.76 1.56
N ARG A 67 1.48 8.79 0.63
CA ARG A 67 1.73 9.07 -0.79
C ARG A 67 0.64 9.92 -1.44
N GLN A 68 -0.56 9.92 -0.88
CA GLN A 68 -1.69 10.77 -1.30
C GLN A 68 -1.71 12.14 -0.59
N GLY A 69 -0.75 12.43 0.29
CA GLY A 69 -0.62 13.73 0.97
C GLY A 69 -1.39 13.86 2.30
N CYS A 70 -1.95 12.76 2.81
CA CYS A 70 -2.67 12.76 4.08
C CYS A 70 -1.73 12.79 5.30
N ASP A 71 -2.17 13.43 6.38
CA ASP A 71 -1.56 13.35 7.70
C ASP A 71 -2.17 12.19 8.51
N VAL A 72 -1.43 11.10 8.67
CA VAL A 72 -1.95 9.85 9.24
C VAL A 72 -1.54 9.68 10.70
N THR A 73 -2.52 9.37 11.54
CA THR A 73 -2.37 8.91 12.92
C THR A 73 -2.77 7.46 13.00
N GLU A 74 -1.97 6.65 13.67
CA GLU A 74 -2.14 5.20 13.73
C GLU A 74 -2.66 4.79 15.12
N ALA A 75 -3.59 3.85 15.14
CA ALA A 75 -4.00 3.13 16.34
C ALA A 75 -4.02 1.62 16.05
N GLU A 76 -3.59 0.82 17.01
CA GLU A 76 -3.48 -0.64 16.87
C GLU A 76 -4.76 -1.39 17.25
N ASP A 77 -5.72 -0.72 17.90
CA ASP A 77 -7.01 -1.29 18.23
C ASP A 77 -8.08 -0.21 18.38
N GLY A 78 -9.33 -0.65 18.60
CA GLY A 78 -10.46 0.25 18.76
C GLY A 78 -10.37 1.16 19.98
N LEU A 79 -9.80 0.72 21.10
CA LEU A 79 -9.70 1.51 22.33
C LEU A 79 -8.70 2.66 22.14
N ALA A 80 -7.52 2.34 21.61
CA ALA A 80 -6.51 3.31 21.21
C ALA A 80 -7.06 4.29 20.16
N GLY A 81 -7.85 3.79 19.21
CA GLY A 81 -8.52 4.61 18.20
C GLY A 81 -9.48 5.64 18.81
N VAL A 82 -10.37 5.20 19.71
CA VAL A 82 -11.30 6.11 20.39
C VAL A 82 -10.55 7.15 21.24
N ALA A 83 -9.53 6.73 21.98
CA ALA A 83 -8.70 7.65 22.78
C ALA A 83 -8.01 8.70 21.89
N ALA A 84 -7.43 8.29 20.77
CA ALA A 84 -6.80 9.20 19.81
C ALA A 84 -7.80 10.18 19.17
N ALA A 85 -9.01 9.72 18.85
CA ALA A 85 -10.07 10.56 18.30
C ALA A 85 -10.54 11.64 19.31
N GLN A 86 -10.60 11.29 20.59
CA GLN A 86 -10.99 12.23 21.65
C GLN A 86 -9.95 13.31 21.92
N GLN A 87 -8.66 13.02 21.73
CA GLN A 87 -7.55 13.99 21.90
C GLN A 87 -7.48 15.05 20.80
N ARG A 88 -8.17 14.84 19.67
CA ARG A 88 -8.15 15.72 18.49
C ARG A 88 -9.42 16.57 18.32
N ARG A 89 -10.22 16.72 19.38
CA ARG A 89 -11.33 17.70 19.44
C ARG A 89 -10.80 19.09 19.78
#